data_AF-A0A976DPV7-F1
#
_entry.id   AF-A0A976DPV7-F1
#
_cell.length_a   1.000
_cell.length_b   1.000
_cell.length_c   1.000
_cell.angle_alpha   90.00
_cell.angle_beta   90.00
_cell.angle_gamma   90.00
#
_symmetry.space_group_name_H-M   'P 1'
#
loop_
_entity.id
_entity.type
_entity.pdbx_description
1 polymer ?
#
loop_
_entity_poly.entity_id
_entity_poly.type
_entity_poly.pdbx_seq_one_letter_code
_entity_poly.pdbx_strand_id
1 'polypeptide(L)'
;MNAEAPVSNVTPPTSPRNLSDTGLSTTMMRDILLKSMFRTNLDQVSALSKVICLPVPLTQELVDLARTQKLLTATGTMHATSGNEMGYELTDAGKARALDALSQSEYYGAMPVPLEQYSVQIKRQSVRDIRLNK
;
A
#
# COMPACT_ATOMS: atom_id res chain seq x y z
N MET A 1 12.90 14.51 -30.12
CA MET A 1 11.45 14.68 -30.37
C MET A 1 10.73 13.98 -29.22
N ASN A 2 10.40 14.71 -28.15
CA ASN A 2 9.63 14.17 -27.03
C ASN A 2 8.15 14.37 -27.36
N ALA A 3 7.40 13.29 -27.55
CA ALA A 3 5.96 13.34 -27.73
C ALA A 3 5.32 13.72 -26.39
N GLU A 4 4.74 14.91 -26.33
CA GLU A 4 3.84 15.32 -25.24
C GLU A 4 2.66 14.36 -25.21
N ALA A 5 2.50 13.64 -24.10
CA ALA A 5 1.31 12.81 -23.89
C ALA A 5 0.07 13.73 -23.85
N PRO A 6 -1.04 13.36 -24.50
CA PRO A 6 -2.25 14.18 -24.47
C PRO A 6 -2.72 14.33 -23.03
N VAL A 7 -2.81 15.58 -22.55
CA VAL A 7 -3.34 15.92 -21.23
C VAL A 7 -4.83 15.53 -21.19
N SER A 8 -5.14 14.36 -20.64
CA SER A 8 -6.53 14.03 -20.31
C SER A 8 -6.99 14.99 -19.21
N ASN A 9 -8.02 15.80 -19.46
CA ASN A 9 -8.67 16.69 -18.47
C ASN A 9 -9.37 15.93 -17.31
N VAL A 10 -8.99 14.69 -17.06
CA VAL A 10 -9.66 13.78 -16.13
C VAL A 10 -8.88 13.79 -14.83
N THR A 11 -9.51 14.33 -13.79
CA THR A 11 -8.91 14.41 -12.46
C THR A 11 -8.57 13.00 -11.95
N PRO A 12 -7.32 12.76 -11.51
CA PRO A 12 -6.94 11.48 -10.91
C PRO A 12 -7.73 11.24 -9.62
N PRO A 13 -7.88 9.96 -9.19
CA PRO A 13 -8.48 9.68 -7.90
C PRO A 13 -7.65 10.36 -6.80
N THR A 14 -8.33 10.96 -5.84
CA THR A 14 -7.68 11.58 -4.69
C THR A 14 -6.97 10.52 -3.86
N SER A 15 -5.74 10.83 -3.43
CA SER A 15 -5.03 9.97 -2.49
C SER A 15 -5.85 9.76 -1.22
N PRO A 16 -5.91 8.53 -0.68
CA PRO A 16 -6.64 8.24 0.55
C PRO A 16 -6.05 9.04 1.71
N ARG A 17 -6.92 9.61 2.55
CA ARG A 17 -6.52 10.35 3.76
C ARG A 17 -6.61 9.48 5.00
N ASN A 18 -7.46 8.45 4.97
CA ASN A 18 -7.62 7.45 6.01
C ASN A 18 -7.55 6.04 5.40
N LEU A 19 -7.27 5.02 6.22
CA LEU A 19 -7.26 3.62 5.77
C LEU A 19 -8.61 3.17 5.19
N SER A 20 -9.73 3.66 5.73
CA SER A 20 -11.07 3.35 5.24
C SER A 20 -11.31 3.84 3.80
N ASP A 21 -10.62 4.90 3.37
CA ASP A 21 -10.83 5.49 2.03
C ASP A 21 -10.34 4.56 0.92
N THR A 22 -9.47 3.60 1.24
CA THR A 22 -9.00 2.56 0.30
C THR A 22 -10.13 1.61 -0.12
N GLY A 23 -11.23 1.55 0.63
CA GLY A 23 -12.30 0.57 0.43
C GLY A 23 -11.87 -0.88 0.75
N LEU A 24 -10.71 -1.08 1.38
CA LEU A 24 -10.21 -2.37 1.80
C LEU A 24 -10.49 -2.62 3.29
N SER A 25 -10.64 -3.90 3.66
CA SER A 25 -10.70 -4.26 5.07
C SER A 25 -9.34 -4.11 5.74
N THR A 26 -9.31 -3.67 7.00
CA THR A 26 -8.07 -3.56 7.79
C THR A 26 -7.33 -4.89 7.89
N THR A 27 -8.05 -6.01 7.96
CA THR A 27 -7.47 -7.36 7.94
C THR A 27 -6.68 -7.61 6.65
N MET A 28 -7.26 -7.29 5.48
CA MET A 28 -6.59 -7.47 4.20
C MET A 28 -5.35 -6.58 4.08
N MET A 29 -5.47 -5.30 4.47
CA MET A 29 -4.34 -4.37 4.44
C MET A 29 -3.20 -4.82 5.36
N ARG A 30 -3.52 -5.23 6.59
CA ARG A 30 -2.54 -5.78 7.52
C ARG A 30 -1.88 -7.03 6.95
N ASP A 31 -2.66 -7.97 6.43
CA ASP A 31 -2.09 -9.19 5.87
C ASP A 31 -1.20 -8.89 4.65
N ILE A 32 -1.56 -7.95 3.78
CA ILE A 32 -0.70 -7.48 2.68
C ILE A 32 0.61 -6.86 3.22
N LEU A 33 0.54 -6.04 4.26
CA LEU A 33 1.73 -5.47 4.91
C LEU A 33 2.66 -6.59 5.41
N LEU A 34 2.14 -7.52 6.21
CA LEU A 34 2.94 -8.62 6.79
C LEU A 34 3.52 -9.53 5.71
N LYS A 35 2.74 -9.85 4.68
CA LYS A 35 3.21 -10.63 3.52
C LYS A 35 4.32 -9.91 2.77
N SER A 36 4.19 -8.59 2.60
CA SER A 36 5.20 -7.78 1.91
C SER A 36 6.50 -7.71 2.70
N MET A 37 6.43 -7.46 4.02
CA MET A 37 7.60 -7.52 4.91
C MET A 37 8.26 -8.90 4.84
N PHE A 38 7.48 -9.97 4.93
CA PHE A 38 7.99 -11.35 4.89
C PHE A 38 8.69 -11.70 3.57
N ARG A 39 8.17 -11.24 2.43
CA ARG A 39 8.73 -11.54 1.09
C ARG A 39 9.91 -10.65 0.72
N THR A 40 9.95 -9.41 1.21
CA THR A 40 10.94 -8.41 0.78
C THR A 40 12.04 -8.16 1.79
N ASN A 41 11.88 -8.60 3.04
CA ASN A 41 12.76 -8.29 4.17
C ASN A 41 12.94 -6.79 4.42
N LEU A 42 11.98 -5.96 3.99
CA LEU A 42 11.97 -4.54 4.30
C LEU A 42 11.44 -4.30 5.71
N ASP A 43 12.11 -3.41 6.42
CA ASP A 43 11.86 -3.05 7.83
C ASP A 43 11.53 -1.56 8.02
N GLN A 44 11.83 -0.71 7.04
CA GLN A 44 11.53 0.72 7.05
C GLN A 44 10.16 1.05 6.46
N VAL A 45 9.41 1.93 7.12
CA VAL A 45 8.05 2.35 6.73
C VAL A 45 8.07 3.07 5.38
N SER A 46 9.08 3.88 5.12
CA SER A 46 9.29 4.59 3.85
C SER A 46 9.50 3.63 2.68
N ALA A 47 10.21 2.51 2.90
CA ALA A 47 10.42 1.47 1.90
C ALA A 47 9.15 0.64 1.70
N LEU A 48 8.50 0.25 2.80
CA LEU A 48 7.24 -0.51 2.77
C LEU A 48 6.13 0.27 2.06
N SER A 49 6.00 1.57 2.33
CA SER A 49 5.05 2.49 1.68
C SER A 49 5.14 2.44 0.16
N LYS A 50 6.36 2.39 -0.40
CA LYS A 50 6.59 2.29 -1.85
C LYS A 50 6.13 0.94 -2.39
N VAL A 51 6.42 -0.14 -1.67
CA VAL A 51 6.06 -1.52 -2.07
C VAL A 51 4.56 -1.75 -2.03
N ILE A 52 3.88 -1.25 -0.98
CA ILE A 52 2.43 -1.41 -0.82
C ILE A 52 1.63 -0.28 -1.49
N CYS A 53 2.30 0.69 -2.10
CA CYS A 53 1.71 1.84 -2.79
C CYS A 53 0.69 2.62 -1.92
N LEU A 54 0.97 2.74 -0.62
CA LEU A 54 0.15 3.46 0.35
C LEU A 54 0.93 4.68 0.85
N PRO A 55 0.30 5.84 1.11
CA PRO A 55 0.99 6.98 1.70
C PRO A 55 1.72 6.61 3.00
N VAL A 56 2.89 7.21 3.23
CA VAL A 56 3.72 6.94 4.42
C VAL A 56 2.94 7.07 5.73
N PRO A 57 2.11 8.11 5.96
CA PRO A 57 1.33 8.22 7.20
C PRO A 57 0.37 7.05 7.43
N LEU A 58 -0.29 6.58 6.36
CA LEU A 58 -1.20 5.44 6.44
C LEU A 58 -0.45 4.11 6.58
N THR A 59 0.75 4.01 6.01
CA THR A 59 1.63 2.86 6.22
C THR A 59 2.08 2.78 7.67
N GLN A 60 2.43 3.92 8.28
CA GLN A 60 2.76 4.01 9.71
C GLN A 60 1.58 3.57 10.59
N GLU A 61 0.37 4.05 10.28
CA GLU A 61 -0.85 3.63 10.99
C GLU A 61 -1.07 2.11 10.94
N LEU A 62 -0.87 1.47 9.77
CA LEU A 62 -0.96 0.01 9.64
C LEU A 62 0.13 -0.72 10.44
N VAL A 63 1.35 -0.19 10.45
CA VAL A 63 2.46 -0.74 11.26
C VAL A 63 2.10 -0.66 12.74
N ASP A 64 1.59 0.47 13.22
CA ASP A 64 1.21 0.63 14.62
C ASP A 64 0.04 -0.28 15.01
N LEU A 65 -0.95 -0.47 14.14
CA LEU A 65 -2.02 -1.46 14.33
C LEU A 65 -1.46 -2.88 14.46
N ALA A 66 -0.51 -3.26 13.60
CA ALA A 66 0.13 -4.58 13.67
C ALA A 66 1.00 -4.75 14.92
N ARG A 67 1.61 -3.67 15.42
CA ARG A 67 2.35 -3.66 16.70
C ARG A 67 1.43 -3.82 17.90
N THR A 68 0.29 -3.14 17.93
CA THR A 68 -0.73 -3.33 18.98
C THR A 68 -1.21 -4.79 19.03
N GLN A 69 -1.25 -5.45 17.87
CA GLN A 69 -1.58 -6.87 17.73
C GLN A 69 -0.39 -7.82 18.00
N LYS A 70 0.78 -7.30 18.40
CA LYS A 70 2.02 -8.05 18.65
C LYS A 70 2.57 -8.83 17.44
N LEU A 71 2.21 -8.41 16.23
CA LEU A 71 2.68 -9.01 14.97
C LEU A 71 4.00 -8.39 14.51
N LEU A 72 4.27 -7.15 14.94
CA LEU A 72 5.51 -6.43 14.68
C LEU A 72 6.17 -5.98 15.99
N THR A 73 7.50 -5.93 15.98
CA THR A 73 8.31 -5.31 17.04
C THR A 73 9.18 -4.21 16.45
N ALA A 74 9.48 -3.19 17.26
CA ALA A 74 10.43 -2.14 16.86
C ALA A 74 11.85 -2.61 17.17
N THR A 75 12.76 -2.50 16.20
CA THR A 75 14.18 -2.86 16.35
C THR A 75 15.07 -1.68 16.73
N GLY A 76 14.49 -0.49 16.91
CA GLY A 76 15.23 0.73 17.20
C GLY A 76 16.03 1.23 15.99
N THR A 77 16.88 2.24 16.20
CA THR A 77 17.76 2.80 15.15
C THR A 77 19.10 2.04 15.04
N MET A 78 19.14 0.75 15.41
CA MET A 78 20.38 -0.01 15.60
C MET A 78 21.24 -0.20 14.34
N HIS A 79 20.73 0.13 13.15
CA HIS A 79 21.57 0.25 11.96
C HIS A 79 22.15 1.67 11.85
N ALA A 80 23.42 1.81 12.25
CA ALA A 80 24.21 3.03 12.07
C ALA A 80 24.34 3.50 10.59
N THR A 81 23.87 2.69 9.65
CA THR A 81 23.89 2.94 8.20
C THR A 81 22.51 3.24 7.60
N SER A 82 21.42 3.16 8.38
CA SER A 82 20.04 3.15 7.85
C SER A 82 19.19 4.33 8.35
N GLY A 83 19.66 5.56 8.16
CA GLY A 83 18.84 6.76 8.37
C GLY A 83 18.31 6.95 9.80
N ASN A 84 17.58 8.05 10.01
CA ASN A 84 16.96 8.38 11.30
C ASN A 84 15.56 7.73 11.46
N GLU A 85 15.28 6.68 10.69
CA GLU A 85 13.97 6.01 10.62
C GLU A 85 13.97 4.75 11.49
N MET A 86 12.88 4.54 12.24
CA MET A 86 12.73 3.36 13.10
C MET A 86 12.41 2.12 12.25
N GLY A 87 13.19 1.05 12.44
CA GLY A 87 12.96 -0.25 11.82
C GLY A 87 11.90 -1.08 12.56
N TYR A 88 11.21 -1.94 11.82
CA TYR A 88 10.21 -2.88 12.33
C TYR A 88 10.44 -4.28 11.78
N GLU A 89 10.35 -5.27 12.66
CA GLU A 89 10.49 -6.68 12.30
C GLU A 89 9.25 -7.49 12.66
N LEU A 90 9.02 -8.56 11.89
CA LEU A 90 7.97 -9.54 12.17
C LEU A 90 8.34 -10.35 13.42
N THR A 91 7.42 -10.37 14.39
CA THR A 91 7.48 -11.34 15.49
C THR A 91 7.19 -12.75 14.95
N ASP A 92 7.39 -13.78 15.77
CA ASP A 92 7.03 -15.15 15.37
C ASP A 92 5.52 -15.28 15.07
N ALA A 93 4.67 -14.56 15.82
CA ALA A 93 3.25 -14.46 15.54
C ALA A 93 2.97 -13.73 14.20
N GLY A 94 3.73 -12.67 13.90
CA GLY A 94 3.68 -11.97 12.62
C GLY A 94 4.07 -12.86 11.44
N LYS A 95 5.16 -13.62 11.57
CA LYS A 95 5.63 -14.59 10.56
C LYS A 95 4.59 -15.69 10.33
N ALA A 96 4.06 -16.28 11.41
CA ALA A 96 3.02 -17.31 11.32
C ALA A 96 1.77 -16.77 10.61
N ARG A 97 1.34 -15.55 10.94
CA ARG A 97 0.20 -14.91 10.27
C ARG A 97 0.47 -14.61 8.80
N ALA A 98 1.68 -14.15 8.45
CA ALA A 98 2.05 -13.90 7.06
C ALA A 98 2.02 -15.18 6.23
N LEU A 99 2.56 -16.29 6.76
CA LEU A 99 2.53 -17.61 6.12
C LEU A 99 1.10 -18.14 5.93
N ASP A 100 0.27 -18.04 6.97
CA ASP A 100 -1.14 -18.40 6.89
C ASP A 100 -1.88 -17.58 5.82
N ALA A 101 -1.68 -16.26 5.79
CA ALA A 101 -2.27 -15.41 4.76
C ALA A 101 -1.73 -15.70 3.33
N LEU A 102 -0.45 -16.08 3.20
CA LEU A 102 0.13 -16.51 1.92
C LEU A 102 -0.48 -17.82 1.43
N SER A 103 -0.83 -18.73 2.34
CA SER A 103 -1.49 -20.00 1.98
C SER A 103 -2.86 -19.79 1.35
N GLN A 104 -3.56 -18.71 1.71
CA GLN A 104 -4.86 -18.33 1.14
C GLN A 104 -4.71 -17.53 -0.15
N SER A 105 -3.71 -16.66 -0.22
CA SER A 105 -3.41 -15.84 -1.39
C SER A 105 -1.97 -15.39 -1.39
N GLU A 106 -1.26 -15.75 -2.46
CA GLU A 106 0.13 -15.34 -2.69
C GLU A 106 0.27 -13.85 -3.06
N TYR A 107 -0.83 -13.10 -3.22
CA TYR A 107 -0.75 -11.68 -3.54
C TYR A 107 -0.09 -10.89 -2.41
N TYR A 108 0.94 -10.10 -2.73
CA TYR A 108 1.61 -9.15 -1.82
C TYR A 108 2.08 -7.93 -2.62
N GLY A 109 2.53 -6.88 -1.93
CA GLY A 109 2.93 -5.62 -2.54
C GLY A 109 1.78 -4.62 -2.54
N ALA A 110 1.52 -3.99 -3.69
CA ALA A 110 0.60 -2.87 -3.83
C ALA A 110 -0.78 -3.17 -3.22
N MET A 111 -1.41 -2.19 -2.57
CA MET A 111 -2.79 -2.32 -2.12
C MET A 111 -3.73 -2.43 -3.32
N PRO A 112 -4.60 -3.44 -3.38
CA PRO A 112 -5.53 -3.59 -4.49
C PRO A 112 -6.59 -2.48 -4.44
N VAL A 113 -7.12 -2.10 -5.60
CA VAL A 113 -8.22 -1.13 -5.68
C VAL A 113 -9.52 -1.90 -5.91
N PRO A 114 -10.58 -1.67 -5.10
CA PRO A 114 -11.88 -2.27 -5.33
C PRO A 114 -12.39 -2.03 -6.76
N LEU A 115 -12.92 -3.08 -7.40
CA LEU A 115 -13.34 -3.02 -8.81
C LEU A 115 -14.38 -1.94 -9.08
N GLU A 116 -15.28 -1.69 -8.12
CA GLU A 116 -16.28 -0.63 -8.22
C GLU A 116 -15.62 0.76 -8.31
N GLN A 117 -14.66 1.08 -7.43
CA GLN A 117 -13.92 2.33 -7.46
C GLN A 117 -13.12 2.49 -8.76
N TYR A 118 -12.47 1.41 -9.21
CA TYR A 118 -11.75 1.39 -10.47
C TYR A 118 -12.67 1.65 -11.67
N SER A 119 -13.85 1.02 -11.71
CA SER A 119 -14.82 1.17 -12.79
C SER A 119 -15.33 2.62 -12.92
N VAL A 120 -15.54 3.30 -11.81
CA VAL A 120 -15.93 4.73 -11.78
C VAL A 120 -14.85 5.59 -12.41
N GLN A 121 -13.58 5.32 -12.08
CA GLN A 121 -12.46 6.08 -12.62
C GLN A 121 -12.28 5.85 -14.14
N ILE A 122 -12.40 4.61 -14.60
CA ILE A 122 -12.32 4.29 -16.04
C ILE A 122 -13.45 4.95 -16.82
N LYS A 123 -14.67 5.01 -16.28
CA LYS A 123 -15.78 5.74 -16.92
C LYS A 123 -15.47 7.23 -17.07
N ARG A 124 -14.89 7.87 -16.05
CA ARG A 124 -14.47 9.29 -16.12
C ARG A 124 -13.35 9.53 -17.14
N GLN A 125 -12.50 8.53 -17.35
CA GLN A 125 -11.39 8.59 -18.31
C GLN A 125 -11.81 8.24 -19.74
N SER A 126 -13.04 7.77 -19.95
CA SER A 126 -13.54 7.38 -21.26
C SER A 126 -13.69 8.59 -22.19
N VAL A 127 -13.10 8.49 -23.39
CA VAL A 127 -13.22 9.51 -24.45
C VAL A 127 -14.53 9.43 -25.25
N ARG A 128 -15.41 8.47 -24.91
CA ARG A 128 -16.67 8.22 -25.65
C ARG A 128 -17.61 9.44 -25.70
N ASP A 129 -17.50 10.37 -24.75
CA ASP A 129 -18.32 11.58 -24.68
C ASP A 129 -17.58 12.86 -25.13
N ILE A 130 -16.38 12.74 -25.71
CA ILE A 130 -15.63 13.91 -26.21
C ILE A 130 -16.24 14.36 -27.55
N ARG A 131 -16.89 15.52 -27.53
CA ARG A 131 -17.34 16.22 -28.75
C ARG A 131 -16.14 16.92 -29.38
N LEU A 132 -15.74 16.47 -30.58
CA LEU A 132 -14.80 17.19 -31.43
C LEU A 132 -15.52 18.40 -32.04
N ASN A 133 -15.21 19.61 -31.55
CA ASN A 133 -15.58 20.84 -32.26
C ASN A 133 -14.51 21.18 -33.29
N LYS A 134 -14.96 21.66 -34.46
CA LYS A 134 -14.12 22.17 -35.56
C LYS A 134 -13.47 23.50 -35.21
#